data_AF-A0A7X8UNY5-F1
#
_entry.id   AF-A0A7X8UNY5-F1
#
_cell.length_a   1.000
_cell.length_b   1.000
_cell.length_c   1.000
_cell.angle_alpha   90.00
_cell.angle_beta   90.00
_cell.angle_gamma   90.00
#
_symmetry.space_group_name_H-M   'P 1'
#
loop_
_entity.id
_entity.type
_entity.pdbx_description
1 polymer ?
#
loop_
_entity_poly.entity_id
_entity_poly.type
_entity_poly.pdbx_seq_one_letter_code
_entity_poly.pdbx_strand_id
1 'polypeptide(L)'
;MSTLAKPLVPDWAGARRKCSLLPWAKELTAALEKDAIAWSKRNLIPSPSEPSGYTHHYFCQECGEPLVFNPDKPHEHLARACNRIYSGKDYDRAWFSLIHNTNVLHMERCAVLLNLGVQTDLARQEILKFAREYPARYPNYPISDFRHLPGRMMPQSLDEAVWCGSFLRALRWSGLQGDLDASQIEAINVMATMVVDLMR
;
A
#
# COMPACT_ATOMS: atom_id res chain seq x y z
N MET A 1 -3.45 -20.97 27.58
CA MET A 1 -3.10 -19.58 27.24
C MET A 1 -2.07 -19.62 26.14
N SER A 2 -2.45 -19.28 24.91
CA SER A 2 -1.51 -19.24 23.78
C SER A 2 -0.49 -18.13 24.04
N THR A 3 0.78 -18.49 24.21
CA THR A 3 1.89 -17.53 24.19
C THR A 3 2.01 -17.01 22.76
N LEU A 4 1.27 -15.93 22.47
CA LEU A 4 1.40 -15.20 21.22
C LEU A 4 2.89 -14.87 21.00
N ALA A 5 3.43 -15.27 19.86
CA ALA A 5 4.81 -14.97 19.49
C ALA A 5 5.03 -13.45 19.58
N LYS A 6 6.16 -13.04 20.16
CA LYS A 6 6.49 -11.62 20.29
C LYS A 6 6.56 -11.01 18.87
N PRO A 7 5.87 -9.89 18.60
CA PRO A 7 5.90 -9.28 17.27
C PRO A 7 7.32 -8.93 16.85
N LEU A 8 7.67 -9.19 15.59
CA LEU A 8 8.95 -8.79 15.03
C LEU A 8 9.04 -7.25 15.00
N VAL A 9 10.00 -6.72 15.75
CA VAL A 9 10.40 -5.31 15.73
C VAL A 9 11.80 -5.25 15.11
N PRO A 10 12.00 -4.52 14.00
CA PRO A 10 13.33 -4.33 13.43
C PRO A 10 14.29 -3.67 14.41
N ASP A 11 15.58 -4.00 14.34
CA ASP A 11 16.64 -3.28 15.06
C ASP A 11 16.86 -1.91 14.42
N TRP A 12 16.02 -0.93 14.79
CA TRP A 12 16.10 0.43 14.26
C TRP A 12 17.40 1.14 14.65
N ALA A 13 18.00 0.81 15.80
CA ALA A 13 19.28 1.38 16.20
C ALA A 13 20.42 0.86 15.30
N GLY A 14 20.43 -0.43 15.01
CA GLY A 14 21.33 -1.03 14.02
C GLY A 14 21.11 -0.50 12.61
N ALA A 15 19.85 -0.32 12.19
CA ALA A 15 19.52 0.26 10.89
C ALA A 15 20.05 1.71 10.77
N ARG A 16 19.79 2.57 11.76
CA ARG A 16 20.33 3.95 11.81
C ARG A 16 21.85 3.96 11.74
N ARG A 17 22.52 3.09 12.50
CA ARG A 17 23.98 2.96 12.50
C ARG A 17 24.52 2.55 11.13
N LYS A 18 23.89 1.58 10.46
CA LYS A 18 24.29 1.19 9.10
C LYS A 18 24.10 2.34 8.11
N CYS A 19 22.99 3.06 8.19
CA CYS A 19 22.73 4.23 7.34
C CYS A 19 23.72 5.37 7.57
N SER A 20 24.27 5.54 8.78
CA SER A 20 25.30 6.57 9.02
C SER A 20 26.71 6.16 8.58
N LEU A 21 27.01 4.86 8.56
CA LEU A 21 28.36 4.34 8.31
C LEU A 21 28.60 3.82 6.89
N LEU A 22 27.60 3.19 6.26
CA LEU A 22 27.77 2.44 5.02
C LEU A 22 27.30 3.25 3.80
N PRO A 23 28.13 3.46 2.76
CA PRO A 23 27.75 4.23 1.58
C PRO A 23 26.49 3.72 0.88
N TRP A 24 26.39 2.40 0.65
CA TRP A 24 25.22 1.79 0.01
C TRP A 24 23.92 2.03 0.80
N ALA A 25 24.01 2.09 2.13
CA ALA A 25 22.84 2.32 2.97
C ALA A 25 22.38 3.78 2.88
N LYS A 26 23.32 4.73 2.79
CA LYS A 26 23.01 6.15 2.55
C LYS A 26 22.32 6.35 1.20
N GLU A 27 22.85 5.72 0.15
CA GLU A 27 22.26 5.78 -1.19
C GLU A 27 20.84 5.22 -1.20
N LEU A 28 20.62 4.09 -0.53
CA LEU A 28 19.28 3.52 -0.39
C LEU A 28 18.34 4.45 0.40
N THR A 29 18.78 5.02 1.52
CA THR A 29 17.96 5.99 2.28
C THR A 29 17.60 7.21 1.44
N ALA A 30 18.54 7.74 0.66
CA ALA A 30 18.29 8.87 -0.24
C ALA A 30 17.28 8.51 -1.36
N ALA A 31 17.34 7.30 -1.89
CA ALA A 31 16.36 6.82 -2.86
C ALA A 31 14.96 6.70 -2.25
N LEU A 32 14.85 6.15 -1.03
CA LEU A 32 13.57 6.09 -0.31
C LEU A 32 13.02 7.49 0.00
N GLU A 33 13.87 8.41 0.44
CA GLU A 33 13.48 9.80 0.67
C GLU A 33 12.91 10.44 -0.60
N LYS A 34 13.63 10.32 -1.73
CA LYS A 34 13.19 10.86 -3.02
C LYS A 34 11.84 10.28 -3.45
N ASP A 35 11.67 8.97 -3.35
CA ASP A 35 10.43 8.29 -3.71
C ASP A 35 9.27 8.75 -2.82
N ALA A 36 9.50 8.90 -1.51
CA ALA A 36 8.47 9.35 -0.58
C ALA A 36 8.02 10.78 -0.87
N ILE A 37 8.96 11.69 -1.14
CA ILE A 37 8.65 13.08 -1.52
C ILE A 37 7.92 13.15 -2.86
N ALA A 38 8.27 12.30 -3.82
CA ALA A 38 7.60 12.27 -5.11
C ALA A 38 6.17 11.73 -5.00
N TRP A 39 5.97 10.66 -4.21
CA TRP A 39 4.66 10.03 -4.05
C TRP A 39 3.69 10.87 -3.21
N SER A 40 4.17 11.55 -2.17
CA SER A 40 3.31 12.36 -1.29
C SER A 40 2.56 13.48 -2.02
N LYS A 41 3.08 13.93 -3.16
CA LYS A 41 2.47 14.95 -4.01
C LYS A 41 1.27 14.45 -4.82
N ARG A 42 1.06 13.14 -4.96
CA ARG A 42 0.04 12.57 -5.84
C ARG A 42 -1.34 12.46 -5.18
N ASN A 43 -1.40 12.27 -3.87
CA ASN A 43 -2.65 12.15 -3.09
C ASN A 43 -3.72 11.21 -3.73
N LEU A 44 -3.32 10.04 -4.20
CA LEU A 44 -4.21 9.10 -4.88
C LEU A 44 -4.66 8.00 -3.92
N ILE A 45 -5.94 7.94 -3.60
CA ILE A 45 -6.58 6.76 -3.02
C ILE A 45 -7.82 6.50 -3.87
N PRO A 46 -7.88 5.38 -4.62
CA PRO A 46 -9.03 5.07 -5.46
C PRO A 46 -10.34 5.15 -4.67
N SER A 47 -11.42 5.53 -5.35
CA SER A 47 -12.75 5.61 -4.76
C SER A 47 -13.37 4.20 -4.65
N PRO A 48 -14.29 3.95 -3.69
CA PRO A 48 -15.11 2.73 -3.70
C PRO A 48 -15.90 2.47 -5.00
N SER A 49 -16.14 3.52 -5.80
CA SER A 49 -16.75 3.41 -7.14
C SER A 49 -15.77 2.92 -8.24
N GLU A 50 -14.49 2.79 -7.91
CA GLU A 50 -13.40 2.39 -8.80
C GLU A 50 -12.83 1.04 -8.30
N PRO A 51 -13.55 -0.07 -8.55
CA PRO A 51 -13.15 -1.36 -8.00
C PRO A 51 -11.81 -1.82 -8.58
N SER A 52 -11.01 -2.47 -7.75
CA SER A 52 -9.82 -3.19 -8.18
C SER A 52 -10.13 -4.38 -9.09
N GLY A 53 -9.11 -4.85 -9.79
CA GLY A 53 -9.13 -6.05 -10.63
C GLY A 53 -7.79 -6.74 -10.60
N TYR A 54 -7.72 -7.92 -11.19
CA TYR A 54 -6.50 -8.71 -11.08
C TYR A 54 -5.32 -8.08 -11.82
N THR A 55 -4.18 -7.99 -11.15
CA THR A 55 -2.93 -7.46 -11.72
C THR A 55 -2.42 -8.29 -12.90
N HIS A 56 -2.88 -9.53 -13.08
CA HIS A 56 -2.57 -10.35 -14.26
C HIS A 56 -3.11 -9.78 -15.57
N HIS A 57 -4.11 -8.88 -15.52
CA HIS A 57 -4.55 -8.16 -16.72
C HIS A 57 -3.56 -7.07 -17.14
N TYR A 58 -2.60 -6.69 -16.29
CA TYR A 58 -1.68 -5.59 -16.54
C TYR A 58 -0.43 -5.99 -17.34
N PHE A 59 -0.63 -6.80 -18.38
CA PHE A 59 0.42 -7.34 -19.24
C PHE A 59 0.06 -7.19 -20.72
N CYS A 60 1.08 -7.02 -21.55
CA CYS A 60 0.93 -7.01 -22.99
C CYS A 60 0.47 -8.39 -23.48
N GLN A 61 -0.62 -8.44 -24.25
CA GLN A 61 -1.16 -9.69 -24.78
C GLN A 61 -0.31 -10.32 -25.90
N GLU A 62 0.63 -9.57 -26.48
CA GLU A 62 1.48 -10.04 -27.58
C GLU A 62 2.81 -10.61 -27.08
N CYS A 63 3.52 -9.86 -26.23
CA CYS A 63 4.85 -10.24 -25.76
C CYS A 63 4.92 -10.65 -24.27
N GLY A 64 3.83 -10.47 -23.52
CA GLY A 64 3.79 -10.80 -22.09
C GLY A 64 4.58 -9.86 -21.17
N GLU A 65 5.11 -8.74 -21.66
CA GLU A 65 5.77 -7.73 -20.80
C GLU A 65 4.73 -7.02 -19.91
N PRO A 66 5.04 -6.71 -18.63
CA PRO A 66 4.21 -5.83 -17.82
C PRO A 66 3.95 -4.49 -18.50
N LEU A 67 2.72 -3.99 -18.40
CA LEU A 67 2.41 -2.62 -18.86
C LEU A 67 3.09 -1.60 -17.94
N VAL A 68 3.45 -0.45 -18.49
CA VAL A 68 4.08 0.63 -17.73
C VAL A 68 3.08 1.23 -16.76
N PHE A 69 3.31 1.01 -15.46
CA PHE A 69 2.55 1.67 -14.41
C PHE A 69 2.84 3.18 -14.43
N ASN A 70 1.83 3.97 -14.78
CA ASN A 70 1.88 5.41 -14.72
C ASN A 70 0.71 5.91 -13.84
N PRO A 71 0.97 6.47 -12.65
CA PRO A 71 -0.10 6.89 -11.75
C PRO A 71 -0.86 8.14 -12.23
N ASP A 72 -0.42 8.79 -13.31
CA ASP A 72 -1.12 9.92 -13.95
C ASP A 72 -2.01 9.48 -15.13
N LYS A 73 -2.00 8.18 -15.46
CA LYS A 73 -2.72 7.61 -16.62
C LYS A 73 -3.54 6.39 -16.23
N PRO A 74 -4.69 6.57 -15.54
CA PRO A 74 -5.53 5.47 -15.09
C PRO A 74 -6.23 4.67 -16.20
N HIS A 75 -6.26 5.19 -17.44
CA HIS A 75 -6.99 4.58 -18.58
C HIS A 75 -6.13 4.38 -19.83
N GLU A 76 -4.83 4.61 -19.73
CA GLU A 76 -3.87 4.43 -20.84
C GLU A 76 -2.65 3.67 -20.33
N HIS A 77 -2.44 2.46 -20.85
CA HIS A 77 -1.45 1.53 -20.33
C HIS A 77 -0.49 1.10 -21.44
N LEU A 78 0.73 1.65 -21.40
CA LEU A 78 1.72 1.46 -22.44
C LEU A 78 2.45 0.12 -22.27
N ALA A 79 2.41 -0.74 -23.28
CA ALA A 79 3.38 -1.81 -23.46
C ALA A 79 4.62 -1.22 -24.14
N ARG A 80 5.75 -1.14 -23.43
CA ARG A 80 6.95 -0.45 -23.92
C ARG A 80 7.58 -1.19 -25.09
N ALA A 81 7.76 -2.51 -25.01
CA ALA A 81 8.40 -3.28 -26.08
C ALA A 81 7.59 -3.25 -27.39
N CYS A 82 6.26 -3.36 -27.32
CA CYS A 82 5.38 -3.34 -28.50
C CYS A 82 4.94 -1.94 -28.93
N ASN A 83 5.29 -0.90 -28.17
CA ASN A 83 4.84 0.48 -28.36
C ASN A 83 3.31 0.60 -28.56
N ARG A 84 2.54 -0.14 -27.77
CA ARG A 84 1.07 -0.23 -27.87
C ARG A 84 0.41 0.29 -26.59
N ILE A 85 -0.67 1.04 -26.74
CA ILE A 85 -1.49 1.50 -25.61
C ILE A 85 -2.70 0.56 -25.48
N TYR A 86 -2.88 0.05 -24.27
CA TYR A 86 -4.06 -0.70 -23.85
C TYR A 86 -4.98 0.20 -23.03
N SER A 87 -6.29 -0.05 -23.15
CA SER A 87 -7.34 0.61 -22.39
C SER A 87 -8.49 -0.35 -22.17
N GLY A 88 -9.34 -0.08 -21.18
CA GLY A 88 -10.54 -0.86 -20.89
C GLY A 88 -10.56 -1.38 -19.46
N LYS A 89 -11.75 -1.79 -19.03
CA LYS A 89 -12.06 -2.02 -17.61
C LYS A 89 -11.08 -2.93 -16.89
N ASP A 90 -10.65 -4.03 -17.50
CA ASP A 90 -9.75 -4.98 -16.81
C ASP A 90 -8.36 -4.37 -16.56
N TYR A 91 -7.85 -3.56 -17.49
CA TYR A 91 -6.59 -2.86 -17.31
C TYR A 91 -6.69 -1.74 -16.29
N ASP A 92 -7.75 -0.93 -16.36
CA ASP A 92 -8.00 0.16 -15.41
C ASP A 92 -8.15 -0.39 -13.98
N ARG A 93 -8.88 -1.50 -13.83
CA ARG A 93 -9.09 -2.18 -12.54
C ARG A 93 -7.79 -2.77 -11.99
N ALA A 94 -6.97 -3.39 -12.84
CA ALA A 94 -5.64 -3.84 -12.45
C ALA A 94 -4.74 -2.67 -12.02
N TRP A 95 -4.85 -1.52 -12.70
CA TRP A 95 -4.16 -0.29 -12.32
C TRP A 95 -4.59 0.21 -10.93
N PHE A 96 -5.90 0.19 -10.59
CA PHE A 96 -6.36 0.56 -9.25
C PHE A 96 -5.74 -0.33 -8.16
N SER A 97 -5.62 -1.65 -8.41
CA SER A 97 -4.89 -2.55 -7.50
C SER A 97 -3.42 -2.18 -7.33
N LEU A 98 -2.75 -1.77 -8.42
CA LEU A 98 -1.37 -1.28 -8.35
C LEU A 98 -1.27 0.02 -7.53
N ILE A 99 -2.25 0.91 -7.60
CA ILE A 99 -2.29 2.12 -6.75
C ILE A 99 -2.43 1.75 -5.27
N HIS A 100 -3.37 0.88 -4.90
CA HIS A 100 -3.54 0.42 -3.52
C HIS A 100 -2.26 -0.20 -2.96
N ASN A 101 -1.63 -1.08 -3.74
CA ASN A 101 -0.35 -1.70 -3.38
C ASN A 101 0.78 -0.67 -3.26
N THR A 102 0.86 0.29 -4.18
CA THR A 102 1.88 1.35 -4.12
C THR A 102 1.71 2.25 -2.91
N ASN A 103 0.47 2.56 -2.53
CA ASN A 103 0.18 3.37 -1.33
C ASN A 103 0.59 2.68 -0.04
N VAL A 104 0.33 1.38 0.12
CA VAL A 104 0.75 0.67 1.33
C VAL A 104 2.27 0.51 1.39
N LEU A 105 2.93 0.29 0.25
CA LEU A 105 4.40 0.32 0.17
C LEU A 105 4.97 1.71 0.49
N HIS A 106 4.29 2.79 0.09
CA HIS A 106 4.64 4.15 0.48
C HIS A 106 4.48 4.39 1.99
N MET A 107 3.42 3.86 2.60
CA MET A 107 3.24 3.90 4.04
C MET A 107 4.38 3.17 4.79
N GLU A 108 4.80 2.00 4.29
CA GLU A 108 5.94 1.26 4.84
C GLU A 108 7.25 2.03 4.67
N ARG A 109 7.48 2.62 3.49
CA ARG A 109 8.62 3.49 3.24
C ARG A 109 8.68 4.66 4.21
N CYS A 110 7.55 5.33 4.43
CA CYS A 110 7.43 6.40 5.43
C CYS A 110 7.76 5.89 6.83
N ALA A 111 7.26 4.71 7.22
CA ALA A 111 7.57 4.13 8.53
C ALA A 111 9.07 3.86 8.71
N VAL A 112 9.76 3.39 7.66
CA VAL A 112 11.22 3.23 7.66
C VAL A 112 11.92 4.59 7.80
N LEU A 113 11.57 5.58 6.97
CA LEU A 113 12.16 6.91 7.02
C LEU A 113 12.00 7.59 8.38
N LEU A 114 10.80 7.49 8.97
CA LEU A 114 10.51 7.98 10.32
C LEU A 114 11.46 7.35 11.36
N ASN A 115 11.65 6.03 11.31
CA ASN A 115 12.57 5.32 12.21
C ASN A 115 14.05 5.63 11.93
N LEU A 116 14.41 6.02 10.70
CA LEU A 116 15.76 6.45 10.37
C LEU A 116 16.03 7.92 10.75
N GLY A 117 14.99 8.68 11.11
CA GLY A 117 15.11 10.11 11.41
C GLY A 117 15.22 10.99 10.16
N VAL A 118 14.69 10.53 9.03
CA VAL A 118 14.73 11.22 7.73
C VAL A 118 13.32 11.60 7.31
N GLN A 119 13.11 12.85 6.88
CA GLN A 119 11.79 13.36 6.47
C GLN A 119 10.67 13.05 7.47
N THR A 120 10.95 13.16 8.78
CA THR A 120 10.07 12.66 9.85
C THR A 120 8.68 13.29 9.81
N ASP A 121 8.58 14.58 9.51
CA ASP A 121 7.29 15.29 9.47
C ASP A 121 6.43 14.82 8.30
N LEU A 122 7.03 14.72 7.09
CA LEU A 122 6.35 14.21 5.91
C LEU A 122 5.93 12.75 6.10
N ALA A 123 6.84 11.91 6.60
CA ALA A 123 6.57 10.51 6.88
C ALA A 123 5.42 10.34 7.89
N ARG A 124 5.43 11.11 8.99
CA ARG A 124 4.34 11.10 9.98
C ARG A 124 3.02 11.55 9.36
N GLN A 125 3.01 12.64 8.60
CA GLN A 125 1.81 13.16 7.95
C GLN A 125 1.18 12.14 7.01
N GLU A 126 1.98 11.50 6.16
CA GLU A 126 1.50 10.51 5.17
C GLU A 126 0.97 9.24 5.84
N ILE A 127 1.65 8.74 6.88
CA ILE A 127 1.16 7.57 7.64
C ILE A 127 -0.17 7.87 8.32
N LEU A 128 -0.28 9.00 9.03
CA LEU A 128 -1.52 9.38 9.71
C LEU A 128 -2.66 9.67 8.72
N LYS A 129 -2.35 10.23 7.56
CA LYS A 129 -3.31 10.41 6.47
C LYS A 129 -3.85 9.05 6.03
N PHE A 130 -3.02 8.09 5.64
CA PHE A 130 -3.51 6.77 5.25
C PHE A 130 -4.22 6.03 6.38
N ALA A 131 -3.75 6.18 7.63
CA ALA A 131 -4.40 5.62 8.80
C ALA A 131 -5.83 6.15 9.02
N ARG A 132 -6.15 7.36 8.56
CA ARG A 132 -7.51 7.90 8.57
C ARG A 132 -8.30 7.51 7.32
N GLU A 133 -7.69 7.71 6.16
CA GLU A 133 -8.37 7.72 4.87
C GLU A 133 -8.78 6.31 4.39
N TYR A 134 -7.95 5.29 4.61
CA TYR A 134 -8.25 3.93 4.18
C TYR A 134 -9.38 3.29 5.02
N PRO A 135 -9.29 3.28 6.36
CA PRO A 135 -10.34 2.69 7.19
C PRO A 135 -11.71 3.37 7.02
N ALA A 136 -11.74 4.68 6.78
CA ALA A 136 -12.98 5.42 6.52
C ALA A 136 -13.64 5.02 5.18
N ARG A 137 -12.87 4.65 4.16
CA ARG A 137 -13.40 4.25 2.84
C ARG A 137 -13.72 2.76 2.77
N TYR A 138 -12.93 1.92 3.44
CA TYR A 138 -12.97 0.47 3.28
C TYR A 138 -14.39 -0.15 3.38
N PRO A 139 -15.24 0.22 4.36
CA PRO A 139 -16.60 -0.33 4.47
C PRO A 139 -17.51 -0.04 3.28
N ASN A 140 -17.15 0.92 2.42
CA ASN A 140 -17.95 1.33 1.27
C ASN A 140 -17.55 0.60 -0.02
N TYR A 141 -16.44 -0.14 -0.04
CA TYR A 141 -16.09 -0.95 -1.19
C TYR A 141 -17.06 -2.13 -1.33
N PRO A 142 -17.59 -2.38 -2.53
CA PRO A 142 -18.47 -3.51 -2.78
C PRO A 142 -17.68 -4.82 -2.65
N ILE A 143 -18.34 -5.89 -2.28
CA ILE A 143 -17.74 -7.24 -2.31
C ILE A 143 -17.64 -7.67 -3.78
N SER A 144 -16.46 -8.15 -4.18
CA SER A 144 -16.22 -8.68 -5.53
C SER A 144 -17.08 -9.92 -5.79
N ASP A 145 -17.41 -10.18 -7.05
CA ASP A 145 -18.20 -11.34 -7.51
C ASP A 145 -17.40 -12.67 -7.55
N PHE A 146 -16.17 -12.69 -7.05
CA PHE A 146 -15.34 -13.89 -7.03
C PHE A 146 -15.80 -14.90 -5.97
N ARG A 147 -16.42 -15.98 -6.43
CA ARG A 147 -17.19 -16.93 -5.61
C ARG A 147 -16.44 -17.58 -4.44
N HIS A 148 -15.12 -17.80 -4.55
CA HIS A 148 -14.38 -18.61 -3.58
C HIS A 148 -13.47 -17.83 -2.64
N LEU A 149 -13.06 -16.61 -3.01
CA LEU A 149 -12.15 -15.77 -2.22
C LEU A 149 -12.48 -14.28 -2.45
N PRO A 150 -13.68 -13.82 -2.07
CA PRO A 150 -14.12 -12.47 -2.41
C PRO A 150 -13.22 -11.41 -1.75
N GLY A 151 -12.85 -10.38 -2.51
CA GLY A 151 -12.23 -9.16 -1.98
C GLY A 151 -13.23 -8.01 -1.86
N ARG A 152 -12.77 -6.83 -1.42
CA ARG A 152 -13.56 -5.58 -1.45
C ARG A 152 -12.84 -4.48 -2.20
N MET A 153 -11.80 -3.94 -1.58
CA MET A 153 -10.90 -2.96 -2.17
C MET A 153 -9.89 -3.62 -3.10
N MET A 154 -9.45 -4.83 -2.78
CA MET A 154 -8.60 -5.68 -3.61
C MET A 154 -9.44 -6.77 -4.31
N PRO A 155 -8.96 -7.40 -5.40
CA PRO A 155 -9.80 -8.31 -6.21
C PRO A 155 -10.14 -9.64 -5.55
N GLN A 156 -9.38 -10.07 -4.53
CA GLN A 156 -9.61 -11.30 -3.78
C GLN A 156 -9.14 -11.17 -2.32
N SER A 157 -9.63 -12.05 -1.44
CA SER A 157 -9.33 -12.00 0.00
C SER A 157 -7.84 -12.21 0.34
N LEU A 158 -7.08 -12.94 -0.49
CA LEU A 158 -5.63 -13.06 -0.35
C LEU A 158 -4.93 -11.70 -0.51
N ASP A 159 -5.29 -10.94 -1.55
CA ASP A 159 -4.70 -9.63 -1.82
C ASP A 159 -5.09 -8.62 -0.72
N GLU A 160 -6.32 -8.70 -0.22
CA GLU A 160 -6.76 -7.94 0.97
C GLU A 160 -5.90 -8.25 2.20
N ALA A 161 -5.66 -9.52 2.49
CA ALA A 161 -4.87 -9.93 3.66
C ALA A 161 -3.42 -9.43 3.56
N VAL A 162 -2.81 -9.51 2.38
CA VAL A 162 -1.44 -8.99 2.13
C VAL A 162 -1.39 -7.48 2.31
N TRP A 163 -2.37 -6.76 1.75
CA TRP A 163 -2.46 -5.32 1.86
C TRP A 163 -2.68 -4.88 3.31
N CYS A 164 -3.67 -5.46 4.00
CA CYS A 164 -4.02 -5.14 5.38
C CYS A 164 -2.86 -5.46 6.34
N GLY A 165 -2.19 -6.60 6.14
CA GLY A 165 -1.00 -6.97 6.92
C GLY A 165 0.12 -5.95 6.78
N SER A 166 0.38 -5.46 5.56
CA SER A 166 1.39 -4.43 5.30
C SER A 166 1.01 -3.08 5.90
N PHE A 167 -0.27 -2.69 5.79
CA PHE A 167 -0.81 -1.47 6.40
C PHE A 167 -0.66 -1.45 7.92
N LEU A 168 -1.11 -2.52 8.59
CA LEU A 168 -1.01 -2.65 10.04
C LEU A 168 0.44 -2.74 10.51
N ARG A 169 1.32 -3.38 9.71
CA ARG A 169 2.76 -3.43 9.97
C ARG A 169 3.40 -2.03 9.89
N ALA A 170 3.08 -1.26 8.85
CA ALA A 170 3.59 0.11 8.68
C ALA A 170 3.17 0.99 9.86
N LEU A 171 1.89 0.94 10.25
CA LEU A 171 1.37 1.68 11.39
C LEU A 171 2.03 1.23 12.70
N ARG A 172 2.26 -0.07 12.89
CA ARG A 172 2.95 -0.57 14.08
C ARG A 172 4.40 -0.11 14.13
N TRP A 173 5.10 -0.16 13.00
CA TRP A 173 6.50 0.25 12.91
C TRP A 173 6.70 1.75 13.09
N SER A 174 5.72 2.57 12.71
CA SER A 174 5.81 4.02 12.88
C SER A 174 5.74 4.47 14.34
N GLY A 175 5.13 3.68 15.22
CA GLY A 175 4.91 4.06 16.63
C GLY A 175 3.85 5.14 16.83
N LEU A 176 3.09 5.48 15.78
CA LEU A 176 2.12 6.58 15.78
C LEU A 176 0.72 6.17 16.24
N GLN A 177 0.53 4.97 16.78
CA GLN A 177 -0.81 4.53 17.23
C GLN A 177 -1.37 5.41 18.35
N GLY A 178 -0.51 5.99 19.20
CA GLY A 178 -0.91 6.94 20.23
C GLY A 178 -1.34 8.32 19.70
N ASP A 179 -1.08 8.60 18.43
CA ASP A 179 -1.47 9.84 17.76
C ASP A 179 -2.84 9.75 17.08
N LEU A 180 -3.47 8.57 17.11
CA LEU A 180 -4.80 8.32 16.57
C LEU A 180 -5.86 8.47 17.66
N ASP A 181 -6.98 9.10 17.32
CA ASP A 181 -8.12 9.18 18.23
C ASP A 181 -8.90 7.84 18.30
N ALA A 182 -9.81 7.74 19.27
CA ALA A 182 -10.60 6.53 19.49
C ALA A 182 -11.44 6.11 18.26
N SER A 183 -11.97 7.08 17.50
CA SER A 183 -12.77 6.81 16.31
C SER A 183 -11.91 6.26 15.16
N GLN A 184 -10.68 6.75 15.02
CA GLN A 184 -9.72 6.28 14.03
C GLN A 184 -9.24 4.86 14.34
N ILE A 185 -8.94 4.57 15.61
CA ILE A 185 -8.60 3.23 16.06
C ILE A 185 -9.76 2.25 15.81
N GLU A 186 -10.98 2.66 16.12
CA GLU A 186 -12.17 1.84 15.87
C GLU A 186 -12.36 1.56 14.37
N ALA A 187 -12.21 2.57 13.51
CA ALA A 187 -12.30 2.37 12.07
C ALA A 187 -11.25 1.37 11.56
N ILE A 188 -10.00 1.43 12.05
CA ILE A 188 -8.95 0.46 11.73
C ILE A 188 -9.34 -0.96 12.17
N ASN A 189 -9.88 -1.11 13.38
CA ASN A 189 -10.33 -2.40 13.89
C ASN A 189 -11.48 -2.98 13.07
N VAL A 190 -12.46 -2.15 12.69
CA VAL A 190 -13.57 -2.54 11.82
C VAL A 190 -13.05 -3.00 10.46
N MET A 191 -12.16 -2.21 9.83
CA MET A 191 -11.53 -2.58 8.57
C MET A 191 -10.81 -3.94 8.67
N ALA A 192 -9.96 -4.12 9.69
CA ALA A 192 -9.23 -5.36 9.89
C ALA A 192 -10.17 -6.57 10.13
N THR A 193 -11.24 -6.37 10.90
CA THR A 193 -12.27 -7.42 11.14
C THR A 193 -12.96 -7.80 9.84
N MET A 194 -13.38 -6.81 9.04
CA MET A 194 -14.00 -7.05 7.73
C MET A 194 -13.06 -7.81 6.79
N VAL A 195 -11.75 -7.52 6.78
CA VAL A 195 -10.76 -8.28 5.99
C VAL A 195 -10.70 -9.74 6.47
N VAL A 196 -10.69 -9.96 7.79
CA VAL A 196 -10.68 -11.32 8.36
C VAL A 196 -11.93 -12.11 7.99
N ASP A 197 -13.10 -11.46 7.99
CA ASP A 197 -14.37 -12.11 7.66
C ASP A 197 -14.47 -12.52 6.18
N LEU A 198 -13.71 -11.90 5.26
CA LEU A 198 -13.63 -12.34 3.85
C LEU A 198 -12.93 -13.71 3.68
N MET A 199 -12.22 -14.18 4.70
CA MET A 199 -11.47 -15.43 4.68
C MET A 199 -12.17 -16.57 5.42
N ARG A 200 -13.36 -16.33 5.98
CA ARG A 200 -14.17 -17.31 6.69
C ARG A 200 -15.22 -17.91 5.78
#